data_AF-A0AAP5IBW9-F1
#
_entry.id   AF-A0AAP5IBW9-F1
#
_cell.length_a   1.000
_cell.length_b   1.000
_cell.length_c   1.000
_cell.angle_alpha   90.00
_cell.angle_beta   90.00
_cell.angle_gamma   90.00
#
_symmetry.space_group_name_H-M   'P 1'
#
loop_
_entity.id
_entity.type
_entity.pdbx_description
1 polymer ?
#
loop_
_entity_poly.entity_id
_entity_poly.type
_entity_poly.pdbx_seq_one_letter_code
_entity_poly.pdbx_strand_id
1 'polypeptide(L)'
;MNYETARKFLIDQTITNEESRDALLMHLKQGKPPVPGQITSILLALKVVFEGLKDATTIDRELAYTLYQLSVKTQQLFTAGRKAGIDWPPLLKEDLLRIAIATESILSGKWQNLHNS
;
A
#
# COMPACT_ATOMS: atom_id res chain seq x y z
N MET A 1 -5.66 13.07 -9.67
CA MET A 1 -5.34 13.21 -8.23
C MET A 1 -4.04 13.98 -8.12
N ASN A 2 -3.96 14.98 -7.23
CA ASN A 2 -2.71 15.71 -6.96
C ASN A 2 -1.92 15.01 -5.83
N TYR A 3 -0.67 15.45 -5.59
CA TYR A 3 0.20 14.88 -4.56
C TYR A 3 -0.45 14.83 -3.17
N GLU A 4 -1.04 15.95 -2.71
CA GLU A 4 -1.64 16.04 -1.38
C GLU A 4 -2.80 15.06 -1.18
N THR A 5 -3.66 14.94 -2.19
CA THR A 5 -4.80 14.01 -2.19
C THR A 5 -4.30 12.57 -2.22
N ALA A 6 -3.25 12.29 -2.99
CA ALA A 6 -2.63 10.95 -3.05
C ALA A 6 -2.00 10.56 -1.73
N ARG A 7 -1.21 11.47 -1.14
CA ARG A 7 -0.56 11.30 0.16
C ARG A 7 -1.61 11.02 1.25
N LYS A 8 -2.63 11.87 1.34
CA LYS A 8 -3.72 11.70 2.31
C LYS A 8 -4.45 10.37 2.11
N PHE A 9 -4.80 10.03 0.87
CA PHE A 9 -5.46 8.77 0.56
C PHE A 9 -4.64 7.57 1.05
N LEU A 10 -3.32 7.53 0.80
CA LEU A 10 -2.45 6.45 1.28
C LEU A 10 -2.41 6.34 2.80
N ILE A 11 -2.31 7.48 3.50
CA ILE A 11 -2.34 7.52 4.97
C ILE A 11 -3.64 6.90 5.47
N ASP A 12 -4.77 7.32 4.90
CA ASP A 12 -6.10 6.82 5.28
C ASP A 12 -6.23 5.29 5.10
N GLN A 13 -5.50 4.67 4.15
CA GLN A 13 -5.46 3.20 3.97
C GLN A 13 -4.72 2.43 5.07
N THR A 14 -3.94 3.12 5.90
CA THR A 14 -3.09 2.53 6.95
C THR A 14 -3.61 2.77 8.37
N ILE A 15 -4.66 3.57 8.51
CA ILE A 15 -5.35 3.83 9.78
C ILE A 15 -6.05 2.55 10.25
N THR A 16 -5.94 2.25 11.55
CA THR A 16 -6.52 1.03 12.17
C THR A 16 -7.41 1.37 13.37
N ASN A 17 -8.23 2.42 13.23
CA ASN A 17 -9.29 2.75 14.17
C ASN A 17 -10.65 2.20 13.70
N GLU A 18 -11.65 2.19 14.58
CA GLU A 18 -12.97 1.61 14.28
C GLU A 18 -13.78 2.36 13.22
N GLU A 19 -13.41 3.62 12.95
CA GLU A 19 -14.03 4.48 11.94
C GLU A 19 -13.50 4.19 10.53
N SER A 20 -12.25 3.71 10.40
CA SER A 20 -11.62 3.40 9.12
C SER A 20 -11.87 1.95 8.70
N ARG A 21 -13.15 1.58 8.61
CA ARG A 21 -13.58 0.20 8.30
C ARG A 21 -13.16 -0.25 6.91
N ASP A 22 -13.04 0.68 5.97
CA ASP A 22 -12.72 0.40 4.58
C ASP A 22 -11.22 0.50 4.27
N ALA A 23 -10.38 0.87 5.24
CA ALA A 23 -8.93 0.93 5.04
C ALA A 23 -8.35 -0.45 4.75
N LEU A 24 -7.41 -0.52 3.81
CA LEU A 24 -6.75 -1.76 3.42
C LEU A 24 -6.20 -2.51 4.64
N LEU A 25 -5.50 -1.80 5.53
CA LEU A 25 -4.88 -2.43 6.69
C LEU A 25 -5.93 -2.98 7.68
N MET A 26 -7.07 -2.31 7.81
CA MET A 26 -8.17 -2.78 8.65
C MET A 26 -8.87 -4.00 8.05
N HIS A 27 -9.10 -4.02 6.73
CA HIS A 27 -9.64 -5.19 6.02
C HIS A 27 -8.77 -6.43 6.24
N LEU A 28 -7.47 -6.31 5.95
CA LEU A 28 -6.55 -7.43 6.11
C LEU A 28 -6.45 -7.90 7.56
N LYS A 29 -6.49 -6.98 8.53
CA LYS A 29 -6.51 -7.31 9.96
C LYS A 29 -7.78 -8.05 10.39
N GLN A 30 -8.92 -7.70 9.81
CA GLN A 30 -10.20 -8.40 10.04
C GLN A 30 -10.33 -9.70 9.25
N GLY A 31 -9.34 -10.05 8.42
CA GLY A 31 -9.43 -11.22 7.58
C GLY A 31 -10.34 -11.07 6.36
N LYS A 32 -10.67 -9.83 5.99
CA LYS A 32 -11.52 -9.50 4.85
C LYS A 32 -10.66 -9.11 3.64
N PRO A 33 -11.05 -9.52 2.42
CA PRO A 33 -10.36 -9.09 1.22
C PRO A 33 -10.44 -7.57 1.06
N PRO A 34 -9.51 -6.94 0.34
CA PRO A 34 -9.62 -5.52 -0.03
C PRO A 34 -10.92 -5.23 -0.79
N VAL A 35 -11.41 -4.00 -0.69
CA VAL A 35 -12.57 -3.53 -1.46
C VAL A 35 -12.23 -3.56 -2.97
N PRO A 36 -13.17 -3.94 -3.85
CA PRO A 36 -12.93 -3.92 -5.30
C PRO A 36 -12.38 -2.57 -5.78
N GLY A 37 -11.29 -2.60 -6.55
CA GLY A 37 -10.61 -1.40 -7.06
C GLY A 37 -9.70 -0.68 -6.05
N GLN A 38 -9.72 -1.05 -4.76
CA GLN A 38 -8.89 -0.41 -3.73
C GLN A 38 -7.39 -0.52 -4.02
N ILE A 39 -6.92 -1.71 -4.39
CA ILE A 39 -5.52 -1.93 -4.77
C ILE A 39 -5.13 -1.05 -5.95
N THR A 40 -5.96 -0.98 -7.00
CA THR A 40 -5.71 -0.13 -8.17
C THR A 40 -5.58 1.34 -7.77
N SER A 41 -6.48 1.83 -6.91
CA SER A 41 -6.43 3.20 -6.38
C SER A 41 -5.17 3.46 -5.56
N ILE A 42 -4.72 2.50 -4.75
CA ILE A 42 -3.47 2.57 -3.99
C ILE A 42 -2.26 2.65 -4.92
N LEU A 43 -2.19 1.79 -5.93
CA LEU A 43 -1.10 1.81 -6.90
C LEU A 43 -1.04 3.12 -7.69
N LEU A 44 -2.20 3.65 -8.08
CA LEU A 44 -2.29 4.97 -8.71
C LEU A 44 -1.79 6.08 -7.77
N ALA A 45 -2.16 6.01 -6.49
CA ALA A 45 -1.71 6.97 -5.50
C ALA A 45 -0.21 6.91 -5.23
N LEU A 46 0.37 5.71 -5.13
CA LEU A 46 1.81 5.53 -5.02
C LEU A 46 2.55 6.11 -6.23
N LYS A 47 2.02 5.94 -7.45
CA LYS A 47 2.59 6.56 -8.64
C LYS A 47 2.53 8.09 -8.59
N VAL A 48 1.41 8.68 -8.18
CA VAL A 48 1.30 10.14 -8.02
C VAL A 48 2.25 10.67 -6.95
N VAL A 49 2.41 9.95 -5.83
CA VAL A 49 3.37 10.30 -4.78
C VAL A 49 4.81 10.22 -5.28
N PHE A 50 5.16 9.19 -6.04
CA PHE A 50 6.47 9.08 -6.68
C PHE A 50 6.77 10.29 -7.57
N GLU A 51 5.87 10.63 -8.49
CA GLU A 51 6.06 11.79 -9.38
C GLU A 51 6.15 13.11 -8.60
N GLY A 52 5.39 13.24 -7.51
CA GLY A 52 5.41 14.42 -6.64
C GLY A 52 6.68 14.55 -5.78
N LEU A 53 7.42 13.46 -5.57
CA LEU A 53 8.65 13.43 -4.77
C LEU A 53 9.93 13.40 -5.62
N LYS A 54 9.85 13.45 -6.95
CA LYS A 54 11.01 13.29 -7.85
C LYS A 54 12.18 14.25 -7.57
N ASP A 55 11.87 15.47 -7.11
CA ASP A 55 12.86 16.51 -6.80
C ASP A 55 13.10 16.66 -5.28
N ALA A 56 12.40 15.85 -4.47
CA ALA A 56 12.48 15.90 -3.02
C ALA A 56 13.63 15.01 -2.51
N THR A 57 14.42 15.54 -1.57
CA THR A 57 15.49 14.80 -0.90
C THR A 57 15.08 14.26 0.46
N THR A 58 13.88 14.58 0.91
CA THR A 58 13.34 14.20 2.22
C THR A 58 11.89 13.74 2.09
N ILE A 59 11.50 12.77 2.92
CA ILE A 59 10.12 12.33 3.09
C ILE A 59 9.74 12.59 4.54
N ASP A 60 8.53 13.10 4.77
CA ASP A 60 8.04 13.31 6.12
C ASP A 60 7.77 11.96 6.83
N ARG A 61 7.82 11.97 8.16
CA ARG A 61 7.73 10.75 8.96
C ARG A 61 6.41 10.00 8.79
N GLU A 62 5.31 10.71 8.59
CA GLU A 62 3.99 10.12 8.45
C GLU A 62 3.87 9.37 7.12
N LEU A 63 4.34 9.96 6.02
CA LEU A 63 4.40 9.28 4.74
C LEU A 63 5.38 8.10 4.77
N ALA A 64 6.56 8.26 5.37
CA ALA A 64 7.52 7.16 5.52
C ALA A 64 6.93 5.97 6.29
N TYR A 65 6.18 6.24 7.37
CA TYR A 65 5.51 5.20 8.15
C TYR A 65 4.37 4.53 7.36
N THR A 66 3.58 5.32 6.64
CA THR A 66 2.52 4.82 5.74
C THR A 66 3.08 3.85 4.71
N LEU A 67 4.18 4.21 4.06
CA LEU A 67 4.89 3.37 3.08
C LEU A 67 5.41 2.07 3.71
N TYR A 68 5.97 2.15 4.92
CA TYR A 68 6.37 0.95 5.69
C TYR A 68 5.16 0.04 5.97
N GLN A 69 4.02 0.59 6.39
CA GLN A 69 2.82 -0.20 6.64
C GLN A 69 2.29 -0.87 5.36
N LEU A 70 2.22 -0.13 4.25
CA LEU A 70 1.75 -0.66 2.97
C LEU A 70 2.65 -1.75 2.39
N SER A 71 3.97 -1.64 2.56
CA SER A 71 4.94 -2.63 2.05
C SER A 71 5.13 -3.84 2.97
N VAL A 72 5.22 -3.62 4.29
CA VAL A 72 5.59 -4.66 5.26
C VAL A 72 4.38 -5.22 5.99
N LYS A 73 3.51 -4.36 6.53
CA LYS A 73 2.40 -4.82 7.39
C LYS A 73 1.34 -5.58 6.61
N THR A 74 1.04 -5.16 5.37
CA THR A 74 0.09 -5.87 4.50
C THR A 74 0.55 -7.31 4.21
N GLN A 75 1.84 -7.52 3.94
CA GLN A 75 2.45 -8.84 3.72
C GLN A 75 2.38 -9.72 4.97
N GLN A 76 2.65 -9.13 6.14
CA GLN A 76 2.53 -9.82 7.43
C GLN A 76 1.09 -10.28 7.69
N LEU A 77 0.10 -9.42 7.44
CA LEU A 77 -1.32 -9.73 7.61
C LEU A 77 -1.81 -10.78 6.60
N PHE A 78 -1.40 -10.67 5.34
CA PHE A 78 -1.70 -11.69 4.33
C PHE A 78 -1.19 -13.06 4.78
N THR A 79 0.07 -13.14 5.22
CA THR A 79 0.71 -14.38 5.68
C THR A 79 0.02 -14.92 6.94
N ALA A 80 -0.31 -14.06 7.90
CA ALA A 80 -1.04 -14.44 9.11
C ALA A 80 -2.44 -14.97 8.77
N GLY A 81 -3.18 -14.31 7.88
CA GLY A 81 -4.48 -14.75 7.41
C GLY A 81 -4.44 -16.09 6.69
N ARG A 82 -3.45 -16.32 5.82
CA ARG A 82 -3.25 -17.64 5.19
C ARG A 82 -3.04 -18.73 6.23
N LYS A 83 -2.22 -18.48 7.26
CA LYS A 83 -1.98 -19.42 8.37
C LYS A 83 -3.24 -19.67 9.19
N ALA A 84 -4.12 -18.68 9.31
CA ALA A 84 -5.41 -18.78 9.98
C ALA A 84 -6.52 -19.40 9.11
N GLY A 85 -6.22 -19.86 7.89
CA GLY A 85 -7.19 -20.51 7.00
C GLY A 85 -8.08 -19.54 6.21
N ILE A 86 -7.70 -18.25 6.13
CA ILE A 86 -8.44 -17.26 5.34
C ILE A 86 -8.21 -17.51 3.85
N ASP A 87 -9.30 -17.60 3.10
CA ASP A 87 -9.26 -17.72 1.65
C ASP A 87 -9.14 -16.35 1.00
N TRP A 88 -7.89 -15.93 0.78
CA TRP A 88 -7.60 -14.69 0.09
C TRP A 88 -7.88 -14.79 -1.41
N PRO A 89 -8.28 -13.68 -2.06
CA PRO A 89 -8.36 -13.61 -3.51
C PRO A 89 -7.04 -14.07 -4.16
N PRO A 90 -7.10 -14.80 -5.29
CA PRO A 90 -5.94 -15.49 -5.85
C PRO A 90 -4.80 -14.55 -6.26
N LEU A 91 -5.12 -13.31 -6.67
CA LEU A 91 -4.14 -12.31 -7.09
C LEU A 91 -3.67 -11.36 -5.97
N LEU A 92 -4.20 -11.54 -4.75
CA LEU A 92 -3.92 -10.60 -3.67
C LEU A 92 -2.43 -10.57 -3.33
N LYS A 93 -1.73 -11.69 -3.43
CA LYS A 93 -0.29 -11.75 -3.15
C LYS A 93 0.50 -10.88 -4.12
N GLU A 94 0.23 -11.03 -5.42
CA GLU A 94 0.87 -10.27 -6.50
C GLU A 94 0.54 -8.78 -6.39
N ASP A 95 -0.69 -8.47 -6.01
CA ASP A 95 -1.15 -7.10 -5.79
C ASP A 95 -0.44 -6.42 -4.60
N LEU A 96 -0.28 -7.13 -3.48
CA LEU A 96 0.49 -6.63 -2.34
C LEU A 96 1.98 -6.50 -2.67
N LEU A 97 2.51 -7.37 -3.54
CA LEU A 97 3.89 -7.26 -4.03
C LEU A 97 4.07 -6.02 -4.91
N ARG A 98 3.11 -5.70 -5.79
CA ARG A 98 3.10 -4.46 -6.58
C ARG A 98 3.15 -3.22 -5.69
N ILE A 99 2.42 -3.23 -4.57
CA ILE A 99 2.44 -2.14 -3.58
C ILE A 99 3.84 -1.98 -2.96
N ALA A 100 4.49 -3.10 -2.61
CA ALA A 100 5.84 -3.08 -2.06
C ALA A 100 6.87 -2.51 -3.07
N ILE A 101 6.79 -2.93 -4.34
CA ILE A 101 7.66 -2.44 -5.42
C ILE A 101 7.44 -0.95 -5.70
N ALA A 102 6.19 -0.49 -5.70
CA ALA A 102 5.88 0.93 -5.86
C ALA A 102 6.39 1.76 -4.66
N THR A 103 6.38 1.18 -3.46
CA THR A 103 7.00 1.79 -2.27
C THR A 103 8.52 1.89 -2.40
N GLU A 104 9.18 0.82 -2.85
CA GLU A 104 10.61 0.83 -3.15
C GLU A 104 10.96 1.88 -4.20
N SER A 105 10.10 2.06 -5.21
CA SER A 105 10.28 3.08 -6.24
C SER A 105 10.32 4.49 -5.65
N ILE A 106 9.42 4.79 -4.72
CA ILE A 106 9.39 6.09 -4.00
C ILE A 106 10.67 6.29 -3.20
N LEU A 107 11.10 5.28 -2.43
CA LEU A 107 12.25 5.40 -1.55
C LEU A 107 13.59 5.44 -2.29
N SER A 108 13.68 4.79 -3.46
CA SER A 108 14.89 4.77 -4.28
C SER A 108 14.98 5.89 -5.32
N GLY A 109 13.87 6.61 -5.55
CA GLY A 109 13.76 7.63 -6.60
C GLY A 109 13.79 7.07 -8.02
N LYS A 110 13.66 5.74 -8.20
CA LYS A 110 13.65 5.06 -9.51
C LYS A 110 12.41 4.20 -9.63
N TRP A 111 11.62 4.44 -10.68
CA TRP A 111 10.43 3.63 -10.90
C TRP A 111 10.80 2.19 -11.29
N GLN A 112 10.42 1.24 -10.45
CA GLN A 112 10.65 -0.19 -10.64
C GLN A 112 9.44 -0.81 -11.35
N ASN A 113 9.68 -1.53 -12.44
CA ASN A 113 8.65 -2.30 -13.13
C ASN A 113 8.78 -3.79 -12.75
N LEU A 114 7.65 -4.51 -12.75
CA LEU A 114 7.58 -5.96 -12.50
C LEU A 114 8.14 -6.82 -13.65
N HIS A 115 9.13 -6.33 -14.39
CA HIS A 115 9.88 -7.10 -15.37
C HIS A 115 11.35 -7.14 -14.94
N ASN A 116 11.73 -8.32 -14.44
CA ASN A 116 13.06 -8.91 -14.33
C ASN A 116 13.35 -9.42 -12.93
N SER A 117 13.08 -10.71 -12.73
CA SER A 117 13.98 -11.66 -12.07
C SER A 117 13.70 -13.03 -12.66
#